data_AF-A0A9D2D8C0-F1
#
_entry.id   AF-A0A9D2D8C0-F1
#
_cell.length_a   1.000
_cell.length_b   1.000
_cell.length_c   1.000
_cell.angle_alpha   90.00
_cell.angle_beta   90.00
_cell.angle_gamma   90.00
#
_symmetry.space_group_name_H-M   'P 1'
#
loop_
_entity.id
_entity.type
_entity.pdbx_description
1 polymer ?
#
loop_
_entity_poly.entity_id
_entity_poly.type
_entity_poly.pdbx_seq_one_letter_code
_entity_poly.pdbx_strand_id
1 'polypeptide(L)'
;MTTGQKIARLRRERGLTQGALAEEAGVTRQAVSKWESDAALPDADKLVRLSELFGCTVDYLLKSREEDPAAPAGQAEQTGQAEQPRAGEPLVFFFRAYEYKSRRTLFGLPLVHINIGIGSSAKGILAVGFKARGVLSFGIFSAGGISFGVLSAGLVSAGAASLGIVALGALSLGIFLALGAVAVGFLAYGAVAVGFFSAGALAVARYVAVGDYAFAAVPVARTYASGGELYNFYFLYTAAPSAAQVGVYEGGQLVSARQLLSEALGSCVPRFLQGIARMFSSYRLY
;
A
#
# COMPACT_ATOMS: atom_id res chain seq x y z
N MET A 1 20.60 -18.21 -38.93
CA MET A 1 22.00 -18.07 -39.42
C MET A 1 22.96 -18.80 -38.49
N THR A 2 24.03 -19.41 -38.99
CA THR A 2 25.12 -19.99 -38.17
C THR A 2 26.03 -18.89 -37.58
N THR A 3 26.85 -19.22 -36.59
CA THR A 3 27.83 -18.29 -35.99
C THR A 3 28.78 -17.71 -37.05
N GLY A 4 29.30 -18.55 -37.94
CA GLY A 4 30.18 -18.11 -39.03
C GLY A 4 29.49 -17.18 -40.02
N GLN A 5 28.24 -17.48 -40.37
CA GLN A 5 27.41 -16.61 -41.23
C GLN A 5 27.14 -15.26 -40.59
N LYS A 6 26.92 -15.20 -39.26
CA LYS A 6 26.74 -13.94 -38.51
C LYS A 6 28.00 -13.09 -38.51
N ILE A 7 29.16 -13.70 -38.25
CA ILE A 7 30.46 -13.00 -38.30
C ILE A 7 30.72 -12.45 -39.72
N ALA A 8 30.49 -13.26 -40.75
CA ALA A 8 30.68 -12.83 -42.14
C ALA A 8 29.72 -11.69 -42.52
N ARG A 9 28.49 -11.71 -42.02
CA ARG A 9 27.49 -10.66 -42.24
C ARG A 9 27.90 -9.35 -41.57
N LEU A 10 28.17 -9.37 -40.26
CA LEU A 10 28.58 -8.18 -39.48
C LEU A 10 29.87 -7.54 -40.02
N ARG A 11 30.82 -8.38 -40.48
CA ARG A 11 32.04 -7.88 -41.16
C ARG A 11 31.70 -7.09 -42.42
N ARG A 12 30.80 -7.62 -43.27
CA ARG A 12 30.40 -6.95 -44.53
C ARG A 12 29.61 -5.68 -44.27
N GLU A 13 28.73 -5.67 -43.27
CA GLU A 13 27.96 -4.47 -42.87
C GLU A 13 28.86 -3.31 -42.44
N ARG A 14 30.06 -3.62 -41.93
CA ARG A 14 31.08 -2.63 -41.58
C ARG A 14 32.12 -2.37 -42.67
N GLY A 15 31.95 -2.96 -43.86
CA GLY A 15 32.86 -2.77 -44.99
C GLY A 15 34.28 -3.34 -44.78
N LEU A 16 34.49 -4.22 -43.80
CA LEU A 16 35.80 -4.76 -43.47
C LEU A 16 36.18 -5.92 -44.40
N THR A 17 37.44 -6.01 -44.81
CA THR A 17 37.97 -7.23 -45.45
C THR A 17 38.27 -8.30 -44.40
N GLN A 18 38.39 -9.58 -44.79
CA GLN A 18 38.79 -10.64 -43.85
C GLN A 18 40.18 -10.37 -43.22
N GLY A 19 41.08 -9.70 -43.95
CA GLY A 19 42.38 -9.27 -43.43
C GLY A 19 42.25 -8.17 -42.39
N ALA A 20 41.42 -7.14 -42.66
CA ALA A 20 41.19 -6.05 -41.71
C ALA A 20 40.51 -6.52 -40.42
N LEU A 21 39.54 -7.45 -40.51
CA LEU A 21 38.94 -8.06 -39.32
C LEU A 21 39.96 -8.88 -38.52
N ALA A 22 40.88 -9.56 -39.21
CA ALA A 22 41.92 -10.35 -38.56
C ALA A 22 42.90 -9.47 -37.78
N GLU A 23 43.29 -8.31 -38.32
CA GLU A 23 44.12 -7.32 -37.63
C GLU A 23 43.41 -6.79 -36.38
N GLU A 24 42.14 -6.36 -36.50
CA GLU A 24 41.38 -5.79 -35.39
C GLU A 24 41.10 -6.81 -34.25
N ALA A 25 40.85 -8.06 -34.62
CA ALA A 25 40.65 -9.17 -33.68
C ALA A 25 41.97 -9.80 -33.18
N GLY A 26 43.13 -9.36 -33.69
CA GLY A 26 44.46 -9.87 -33.34
C GLY A 26 44.62 -11.37 -33.65
N VAL A 27 44.24 -11.81 -34.85
CA VAL A 27 44.33 -13.18 -35.35
C VAL A 27 44.85 -13.22 -36.79
N THR A 28 45.10 -14.41 -37.34
CA THR A 28 45.46 -14.55 -38.75
C THR A 28 44.22 -14.52 -39.65
N ARG A 29 44.38 -14.06 -40.90
CA ARG A 29 43.31 -14.10 -41.92
C ARG A 29 42.72 -15.51 -42.11
N GLN A 30 43.55 -16.55 -41.95
CA GLN A 30 43.11 -17.94 -42.03
C GLN A 30 42.15 -18.32 -40.90
N ALA A 31 42.32 -17.79 -39.69
CA ALA A 31 41.41 -18.02 -38.57
C ALA A 31 40.03 -17.43 -38.87
N VAL A 32 39.96 -16.19 -39.35
CA VAL A 32 38.71 -15.54 -39.77
C VAL A 32 38.01 -16.33 -40.87
N SER A 33 38.75 -16.83 -41.87
CA SER A 33 38.19 -17.66 -42.93
C SER A 33 37.56 -18.95 -42.40
N LYS A 34 38.19 -19.60 -41.41
CA LYS A 34 37.65 -20.80 -40.75
C LYS A 34 36.42 -20.50 -39.90
N TRP A 35 36.36 -19.32 -39.28
CA TRP A 35 35.18 -18.89 -38.53
C TRP A 35 34.00 -18.64 -39.47
N GLU A 36 34.22 -17.92 -40.57
CA GLU A 36 33.17 -17.59 -41.54
C GLU A 36 32.61 -18.82 -42.29
N SER A 37 33.38 -19.90 -42.38
CA SER A 37 32.95 -21.17 -42.98
C SER A 37 32.43 -22.20 -41.97
N ASP A 38 32.25 -21.81 -40.71
CA ASP A 38 31.87 -22.70 -39.58
C ASP A 38 32.83 -23.90 -39.39
N ALA A 39 34.04 -23.85 -39.97
CA ALA A 39 35.05 -24.90 -39.85
C ALA A 39 35.74 -24.87 -38.47
N ALA A 40 35.70 -23.75 -37.76
CA ALA A 40 36.14 -23.61 -36.37
C ALA A 40 35.35 -22.51 -35.67
N LEU A 41 35.09 -22.67 -34.36
CA LEU A 41 34.51 -21.62 -33.53
C LEU A 41 35.62 -20.69 -32.98
N PRO A 42 35.37 -19.38 -32.82
CA PRO A 42 36.29 -18.50 -32.12
C PRO A 42 36.36 -18.84 -30.63
N ASP A 43 37.55 -18.71 -30.03
CA ASP A 43 37.73 -18.88 -28.59
C ASP A 43 37.01 -17.79 -27.78
N ALA A 44 36.80 -18.03 -26.49
CA ALA A 44 36.06 -17.13 -25.60
C ALA A 44 36.56 -15.68 -25.65
N ASP A 45 37.87 -15.46 -25.59
CA ASP A 45 38.46 -14.12 -25.64
C ASP A 45 38.22 -13.43 -27.00
N LYS A 46 38.19 -14.21 -28.09
CA LYS A 46 37.94 -13.72 -29.44
C LYS A 46 36.46 -13.42 -29.66
N LEU A 47 35.56 -14.21 -29.06
CA LEU A 47 34.12 -13.94 -29.07
C LEU A 47 33.78 -12.63 -28.38
N VAL A 48 34.37 -12.37 -27.21
CA VAL A 48 34.18 -11.09 -26.50
C VAL A 48 34.65 -9.93 -27.36
N ARG A 49 35.85 -10.04 -27.94
CA ARG A 49 36.40 -8.98 -28.79
C ARG A 49 35.60 -8.75 -30.07
N LEU A 50 35.09 -9.80 -30.71
CA LEU A 50 34.17 -9.69 -31.85
C LEU A 50 32.84 -9.05 -31.43
N SER A 51 32.35 -9.34 -30.23
CA SER A 51 31.12 -8.77 -29.70
C SER A 51 31.25 -7.26 -29.47
N GLU A 52 32.36 -6.81 -28.90
CA GLU A 52 32.69 -5.39 -28.74
C GLU A 52 32.91 -4.71 -30.09
N LEU A 53 33.70 -5.36 -30.96
CA LEU A 53 33.97 -4.86 -32.30
C LEU A 53 32.67 -4.68 -33.04
N PHE A 54 31.76 -5.66 -33.09
CA PHE A 54 30.50 -5.56 -33.83
C PHE A 54 29.38 -4.83 -33.08
N GLY A 55 29.55 -4.48 -31.81
CA GLY A 55 28.51 -3.84 -30.99
C GLY A 55 27.35 -4.79 -30.69
N CYS A 56 27.67 -6.07 -30.46
CA CYS A 56 26.69 -7.12 -30.20
C CYS A 56 26.99 -7.92 -28.94
N THR A 57 26.02 -8.72 -28.49
CA THR A 57 26.25 -9.64 -27.37
C THR A 57 26.93 -10.91 -27.88
N VAL A 58 27.79 -11.51 -27.05
CA VAL A 58 28.37 -12.84 -27.34
C VAL A 58 27.27 -13.89 -27.55
N ASP A 59 26.18 -13.75 -26.81
CA ASP A 59 24.99 -14.59 -26.93
C ASP A 59 24.37 -14.54 -28.34
N TYR A 60 24.31 -13.36 -28.95
CA TYR A 60 23.85 -13.21 -30.33
C TYR A 60 24.78 -13.92 -31.32
N LEU A 61 26.10 -13.85 -31.14
CA LEU A 61 27.05 -14.54 -32.01
C LEU A 61 26.90 -16.08 -31.95
N LEU A 62 26.58 -16.61 -30.76
CA LEU A 62 26.52 -18.06 -30.54
C LEU A 62 25.13 -18.68 -30.76
N LYS A 63 24.04 -17.96 -30.47
CA LYS A 63 22.69 -18.50 -30.61
C LYS A 63 22.23 -18.52 -32.07
N SER A 64 21.46 -19.52 -32.45
CA SER A 64 20.87 -19.63 -33.79
C SER A 64 19.68 -18.69 -34.05
N ARG A 65 19.26 -17.91 -33.05
CA ARG A 65 18.15 -16.94 -33.15
C ARG A 65 18.62 -15.60 -33.75
N GLU A 66 17.76 -14.96 -34.53
CA GLU A 66 18.04 -13.72 -35.29
C GLU A 66 17.73 -12.42 -34.53
N GLU A 67 17.81 -12.43 -33.19
CA GLU A 67 17.58 -11.23 -32.38
C GLU A 67 18.89 -10.43 -32.23
N ASP A 68 19.00 -9.39 -33.07
CA ASP A 68 20.10 -8.42 -33.16
C ASP A 68 20.20 -7.49 -31.91
N PRO A 69 21.30 -6.75 -31.71
CA PRO A 69 22.08 -6.76 -30.49
C PRO A 69 22.20 -5.36 -29.85
N ALA A 70 21.39 -4.41 -30.31
CA ALA A 70 21.26 -3.09 -29.74
C ALA A 70 19.78 -2.91 -29.45
N ALA A 71 19.36 -3.36 -28.25
CA ALA A 71 17.97 -3.44 -27.82
C ALA A 71 17.08 -2.29 -28.32
N PRO A 72 15.88 -2.64 -28.84
CA PRO A 72 14.69 -1.92 -28.39
C PRO A 72 13.56 -2.93 -28.22
N ALA A 73 13.56 -3.72 -27.13
CA ALA A 73 12.54 -4.75 -26.92
C ALA A 73 11.56 -4.32 -25.82
N GLY A 74 10.59 -3.49 -26.20
CA GLY A 74 9.35 -3.39 -25.45
C GLY A 74 8.50 -4.63 -25.68
N GLN A 75 8.31 -5.44 -24.63
CA GLN A 75 7.31 -6.51 -24.48
C GLN A 75 7.54 -7.72 -25.40
N ALA A 76 7.38 -8.97 -24.99
CA ALA A 76 7.11 -9.63 -23.73
C ALA A 76 7.37 -11.10 -24.03
N GLU A 77 8.03 -11.85 -23.17
CA GLU A 77 7.72 -13.27 -23.03
C GLU A 77 8.29 -13.82 -21.72
N GLN A 78 7.41 -14.53 -21.01
CA GLN A 78 7.63 -15.15 -19.73
C GLN A 78 8.52 -16.37 -19.93
N THR A 79 9.57 -16.54 -19.12
CA THR A 79 9.94 -17.88 -18.62
C THR A 79 10.64 -17.70 -17.28
N GLY A 80 10.02 -18.21 -16.23
CA GLY A 80 10.67 -18.32 -14.93
C GLY A 80 11.79 -19.34 -14.98
N GLN A 81 12.98 -18.95 -14.54
CA GLN A 81 13.89 -19.84 -13.84
C GLN A 81 14.40 -19.10 -12.61
N ALA A 82 14.02 -19.62 -11.44
CA ALA A 82 14.54 -19.19 -10.16
C ALA A 82 16.03 -19.55 -10.10
N GLU A 83 16.89 -18.55 -10.17
CA GLU A 83 18.31 -18.75 -9.92
C GLU A 83 18.49 -18.95 -8.41
N GLN A 84 18.88 -20.16 -8.00
CA GLN A 84 19.14 -20.51 -6.60
C GLN A 84 20.28 -19.63 -6.05
N PRO A 85 20.09 -18.94 -4.90
CA PRO A 85 21.10 -18.04 -4.38
C PRO A 85 22.29 -18.83 -3.83
N ARG A 86 23.50 -18.46 -4.27
CA ARG A 86 24.76 -18.93 -3.66
C ARG A 86 24.82 -18.46 -2.22
N ALA A 87 25.08 -19.39 -1.30
CA ALA A 87 25.22 -19.12 0.12
C ALA A 87 26.40 -18.19 0.38
N GLY A 88 26.15 -17.01 0.97
CA GLY A 88 27.20 -16.16 1.54
C GLY A 88 27.08 -14.65 1.35
N GLU A 89 26.13 -14.14 0.57
CA GLU A 89 25.98 -12.68 0.42
C GLU A 89 25.05 -12.08 1.48
N PRO A 90 25.40 -10.91 2.06
CA PRO A 90 24.58 -10.26 3.07
C PRO A 90 23.21 -9.90 2.48
N LEU A 91 22.25 -9.67 3.38
CA LEU A 91 20.82 -9.37 3.19
C LEU A 91 20.53 -8.09 2.36
N VAL A 92 21.13 -7.96 1.18
CA VAL A 92 21.03 -6.82 0.25
C VAL A 92 20.30 -7.22 -1.04
N PHE A 93 19.84 -8.48 -1.13
CA PHE A 93 19.07 -9.01 -2.26
C PHE A 93 17.63 -8.46 -2.36
N PHE A 94 17.11 -7.80 -1.31
CA PHE A 94 15.72 -7.34 -1.26
C PHE A 94 15.39 -6.13 -2.15
N PHE A 95 16.36 -5.54 -2.87
CA PHE A 95 16.15 -4.29 -3.59
C PHE A 95 16.65 -4.32 -5.03
N ARG A 96 16.26 -5.33 -5.81
CA ARG A 96 16.31 -5.16 -7.27
C ARG A 96 15.21 -4.17 -7.66
N ALA A 97 15.62 -2.96 -8.04
CA ALA A 97 14.70 -1.91 -8.47
C ALA A 97 13.91 -2.39 -9.69
N TYR A 98 12.58 -2.47 -9.58
CA TYR A 98 11.69 -2.84 -10.66
C TYR A 98 10.74 -1.67 -10.94
N GLU A 99 10.75 -1.17 -12.18
CA GLU A 99 9.84 -0.11 -12.61
C GLU A 99 9.03 -0.57 -13.82
N TYR A 100 7.72 -0.47 -13.71
CA TYR A 100 6.77 -0.73 -14.78
C TYR A 100 5.78 0.43 -14.89
N LYS A 101 5.60 0.94 -16.10
CA LYS A 101 4.62 1.99 -16.44
C LYS A 101 3.73 1.52 -17.59
N SER A 102 2.42 1.67 -17.43
CA SER A 102 1.46 1.38 -18.49
C SER A 102 1.57 2.38 -19.64
N ARG A 103 1.41 1.90 -20.88
CA ARG A 103 1.39 2.76 -22.08
C ARG A 103 0.19 3.70 -22.15
N ARG A 104 -0.96 3.26 -21.60
CA ARG A 104 -2.18 4.07 -21.54
C ARG A 104 -2.09 5.07 -20.39
N THR A 105 -2.36 6.33 -20.68
CA THR A 105 -2.42 7.42 -19.72
C THR A 105 -3.84 7.97 -19.65
N LEU A 106 -4.26 8.43 -18.47
CA LEU A 106 -5.52 9.10 -18.24
C LEU A 106 -5.24 10.31 -17.33
N PHE A 107 -5.73 11.49 -17.71
CA PHE A 107 -5.39 12.77 -17.04
C PHE A 107 -3.87 13.05 -16.96
N GLY A 108 -3.09 12.57 -17.94
CA GLY A 108 -1.63 12.71 -17.95
C GLY A 108 -0.88 11.80 -16.96
N LEU A 109 -1.59 10.91 -16.26
CA LEU A 109 -1.02 9.91 -15.36
C LEU A 109 -1.10 8.51 -15.99
N PRO A 110 -0.10 7.64 -15.80
CA PRO A 110 -0.20 6.25 -16.26
C PRO A 110 -1.33 5.53 -15.51
N LEU A 111 -2.09 4.68 -16.22
CA LEU A 111 -3.12 3.84 -15.59
C LEU A 111 -2.54 3.00 -14.47
N VAL A 112 -1.38 2.37 -14.71
CA VAL A 112 -0.67 1.53 -13.74
C VAL A 112 0.80 1.93 -13.69
N HIS A 113 1.30 2.18 -12.49
CA HIS A 113 2.72 2.43 -12.23
C HIS A 113 3.15 1.61 -11.02
N ILE A 114 4.02 0.62 -11.25
CA ILE A 114 4.61 -0.23 -10.23
C ILE A 114 6.08 0.17 -10.15
N ASN A 115 6.53 0.63 -8.99
CA ASN A 115 7.94 0.97 -8.76
C ASN A 115 8.38 0.38 -7.41
N ILE A 116 9.08 -0.74 -7.47
CA ILE A 116 9.53 -1.50 -6.29
C ILE A 116 11.02 -1.24 -6.11
N GLY A 117 11.37 -0.47 -5.09
CA GLY A 117 12.75 -0.15 -4.70
C GLY A 117 12.76 0.74 -3.46
N ILE A 118 13.84 0.73 -2.65
CA ILE A 118 13.94 1.67 -1.52
C ILE A 118 13.91 3.09 -2.07
N GLY A 119 13.02 3.92 -1.53
CA GLY A 119 12.95 5.34 -1.86
C GLY A 119 12.35 5.63 -3.24
N SER A 120 11.97 4.61 -4.01
CA SER A 120 11.36 4.81 -5.31
C SER A 120 9.91 5.29 -5.19
N SER A 121 9.45 6.02 -6.21
CA SER A 121 8.12 6.63 -6.20
C SER A 121 7.30 6.18 -7.40
N ALA A 122 6.10 5.68 -7.11
CA ALA A 122 5.09 5.35 -8.09
C ALA A 122 4.02 6.45 -8.12
N LYS A 123 3.71 6.95 -9.31
CA LYS A 123 2.65 7.93 -9.59
C LYS A 123 1.78 7.42 -10.73
N GLY A 124 0.48 7.26 -10.49
CA GLY A 124 -0.46 6.73 -11.49
C GLY A 124 -1.88 6.69 -10.94
N ILE A 125 -2.83 6.17 -11.71
CA ILE A 125 -4.18 5.90 -11.19
C ILE A 125 -4.13 4.73 -10.22
N LEU A 126 -3.52 3.62 -10.64
CA LEU A 126 -3.07 2.54 -9.78
C LEU A 126 -1.56 2.68 -9.55
N ALA A 127 -1.15 2.97 -8.33
CA ALA A 127 0.25 3.14 -7.96
C ALA A 127 0.68 2.12 -6.91
N VAL A 128 1.75 1.37 -7.18
CA VAL A 128 2.33 0.39 -6.23
C VAL A 128 3.81 0.68 -6.03
N GLY A 129 4.26 0.90 -4.81
CA GLY A 129 5.69 1.13 -4.55
C GLY A 129 6.03 1.58 -3.14
N PHE A 130 7.28 1.97 -2.90
CA PHE A 130 7.70 2.47 -1.57
C PHE A 130 6.98 3.79 -1.21
N LYS A 131 6.99 4.77 -2.15
CA LYS A 131 6.18 6.00 -2.11
C LYS A 131 5.15 5.99 -3.24
N ALA A 132 3.93 5.56 -2.96
CA ALA A 132 2.85 5.46 -3.94
C ALA A 132 1.91 6.68 -3.87
N ARG A 133 1.64 7.31 -5.02
CA ARG A 133 0.69 8.41 -5.18
C ARG A 133 -0.29 8.12 -6.32
N GLY A 134 -1.59 8.12 -6.03
CA GLY A 134 -2.58 7.82 -7.07
C GLY A 134 -4.04 7.90 -6.63
N VAL A 135 -4.94 7.44 -7.49
CA VAL A 135 -6.36 7.28 -7.10
C VAL A 135 -6.47 6.05 -6.20
N LEU A 136 -5.83 4.95 -6.58
CA LEU A 136 -5.67 3.73 -5.80
C LEU A 136 -4.18 3.49 -5.57
N SER A 137 -3.72 3.55 -4.31
CA SER A 137 -2.30 3.52 -3.96
C SER A 137 -1.95 2.43 -2.95
N PHE A 138 -0.89 1.66 -3.22
CA PHE A 138 -0.36 0.62 -2.36
C PHE A 138 1.12 0.87 -2.07
N GLY A 139 1.51 0.98 -0.80
CA GLY A 139 2.92 1.20 -0.48
C GLY A 139 3.24 1.28 1.00
N ILE A 140 4.51 1.49 1.34
CA ILE A 140 4.88 1.81 2.74
C ILE A 140 4.37 3.22 3.06
N PHE A 141 4.65 4.18 2.19
CA PHE A 141 4.07 5.53 2.19
C PHE A 141 3.08 5.64 1.04
N SER A 142 1.79 5.78 1.35
CA SER A 142 0.70 5.75 0.37
C SER A 142 -0.15 7.00 0.48
N ALA A 143 -0.36 7.71 -0.63
CA ALA A 143 -1.19 8.91 -0.66
C ALA A 143 -2.13 8.94 -1.88
N GLY A 144 -3.44 9.10 -1.66
CA GLY A 144 -4.39 8.96 -2.76
C GLY A 144 -5.86 9.11 -2.43
N GLY A 145 -6.73 8.66 -3.34
CA GLY A 145 -8.17 8.57 -3.09
C GLY A 145 -8.47 7.41 -2.14
N ILE A 146 -8.09 6.20 -2.56
CA ILE A 146 -8.11 4.97 -1.77
C ILE A 146 -6.66 4.54 -1.55
N SER A 147 -6.23 4.49 -0.29
CA SER A 147 -4.81 4.31 0.05
C SER A 147 -4.59 3.18 1.05
N PHE A 148 -3.77 2.22 0.66
CA PHE A 148 -3.31 1.12 1.51
C PHE A 148 -1.82 1.27 1.79
N GLY A 149 -1.41 1.23 3.05
CA GLY A 149 0.00 1.25 3.38
C GLY A 149 0.34 1.25 4.86
N VAL A 150 1.62 1.26 5.21
CA VAL A 150 2.02 1.39 6.63
C VAL A 150 1.68 2.79 7.13
N LEU A 151 2.07 3.81 6.37
CA LEU A 151 1.69 5.21 6.53
C LEU A 151 0.81 5.60 5.34
N SER A 152 -0.49 5.76 5.57
CA SER A 152 -1.48 5.98 4.52
C SER A 152 -2.24 7.30 4.71
N ALA A 153 -2.47 8.04 3.62
CA ALA A 153 -3.24 9.27 3.62
C ALA A 153 -4.19 9.31 2.40
N GLY A 154 -5.50 9.37 2.61
CA GLY A 154 -6.44 9.45 1.50
C GLY A 154 -7.89 9.74 1.87
N LEU A 155 -8.82 9.73 0.91
CA LEU A 155 -10.25 9.83 1.24
C LEU A 155 -10.69 8.60 2.04
N VAL A 156 -10.30 7.42 1.58
CA VAL A 156 -10.41 6.15 2.28
C VAL A 156 -9.00 5.61 2.48
N SER A 157 -8.55 5.48 3.72
CA SER A 157 -7.21 5.01 4.03
C SER A 157 -7.21 3.81 4.97
N ALA A 158 -6.30 2.88 4.71
CA ALA A 158 -6.10 1.70 5.54
C ALA A 158 -4.59 1.47 5.77
N GLY A 159 -4.18 1.36 7.04
CA GLY A 159 -2.78 1.20 7.37
C GLY A 159 -2.42 0.99 8.84
N ALA A 160 -1.13 0.98 9.16
CA ALA A 160 -0.71 1.00 10.56
C ALA A 160 -0.98 2.37 11.19
N ALA A 161 -0.59 3.42 10.47
CA ALA A 161 -1.00 4.80 10.72
C ALA A 161 -1.72 5.34 9.48
N SER A 162 -2.95 5.81 9.68
CA SER A 162 -3.87 6.18 8.61
C SER A 162 -4.47 7.57 8.85
N LEU A 163 -4.55 8.37 7.79
CA LEU A 163 -5.21 9.67 7.78
C LEU A 163 -6.23 9.70 6.63
N GLY A 164 -7.45 10.16 6.89
CA GLY A 164 -8.43 10.26 5.81
C GLY A 164 -9.80 10.76 6.20
N ILE A 165 -10.76 10.74 5.27
CA ILE A 165 -12.18 10.96 5.62
C ILE A 165 -12.70 9.71 6.35
N VAL A 166 -12.41 8.55 5.78
CA VAL A 166 -12.60 7.24 6.40
C VAL A 166 -11.21 6.63 6.60
N ALA A 167 -10.81 6.40 7.84
CA ALA A 167 -9.48 5.92 8.20
C ALA A 167 -9.56 4.63 9.02
N LEU A 168 -8.84 3.61 8.58
CA LEU A 168 -8.72 2.30 9.22
C LEU A 168 -7.25 2.05 9.59
N GLY A 169 -6.93 1.90 10.87
CA GLY A 169 -5.56 1.55 11.23
C GLY A 169 -5.28 1.51 12.71
N ALA A 170 -4.11 1.01 13.12
CA ALA A 170 -3.74 0.98 14.54
C ALA A 170 -3.75 2.40 15.15
N LEU A 171 -3.18 3.38 14.42
CA LEU A 171 -3.34 4.80 14.65
C LEU A 171 -4.21 5.38 13.51
N SER A 172 -5.38 5.89 13.83
CA SER A 172 -6.35 6.36 12.83
C SER A 172 -6.77 7.80 13.09
N LEU A 173 -6.55 8.67 12.11
CA LEU A 173 -7.05 10.05 12.07
C LEU A 173 -8.07 10.18 10.93
N GLY A 174 -9.35 10.06 11.28
CA GLY A 174 -10.47 10.14 10.34
C GLY A 174 -11.25 11.44 10.48
N ILE A 175 -11.53 12.17 9.40
CA ILE A 175 -12.39 13.36 9.47
C ILE A 175 -13.84 12.94 9.78
N PHE A 176 -14.35 11.91 9.10
CA PHE A 176 -15.71 11.40 9.31
C PHE A 176 -15.71 10.13 10.17
N LEU A 177 -14.95 9.11 9.78
CA LEU A 177 -14.90 7.82 10.47
C LEU A 177 -13.45 7.41 10.72
N ALA A 178 -13.12 7.12 11.98
CA ALA A 178 -11.84 6.62 12.43
C ALA A 178 -12.02 5.29 13.15
N LEU A 179 -11.45 4.21 12.60
CA LEU A 179 -11.46 2.86 13.18
C LEU A 179 -10.02 2.46 13.50
N GLY A 180 -9.71 2.18 14.77
CA GLY A 180 -8.33 1.85 15.14
C GLY A 180 -8.10 1.43 16.57
N ALA A 181 -6.84 1.16 16.95
CA ALA A 181 -6.50 0.97 18.37
C ALA A 181 -6.51 2.33 19.08
N VAL A 182 -5.93 3.34 18.44
CA VAL A 182 -6.06 4.76 18.78
C VAL A 182 -6.77 5.45 17.62
N ALA A 183 -7.97 5.99 17.87
CA ALA A 183 -8.82 6.58 16.85
C ALA A 183 -9.17 8.03 17.22
N VAL A 184 -8.96 8.95 16.27
CA VAL A 184 -9.34 10.36 16.39
C VAL A 184 -10.21 10.74 15.20
N GLY A 185 -11.44 11.21 15.44
CA GLY A 185 -12.32 11.62 14.34
C GLY A 185 -13.72 12.05 14.73
N PHE A 186 -14.59 12.35 13.76
CA PHE A 186 -15.99 12.68 14.07
C PHE A 186 -16.73 11.49 14.70
N LEU A 187 -16.70 10.32 14.03
CA LEU A 187 -17.03 9.01 14.58
C LEU A 187 -15.74 8.25 14.88
N ALA A 188 -15.41 8.03 16.15
CA ALA A 188 -14.17 7.35 16.55
C ALA A 188 -14.46 6.01 17.25
N TYR A 189 -13.93 4.91 16.73
CA TYR A 189 -14.01 3.60 17.37
C TYR A 189 -12.61 3.03 17.60
N GLY A 190 -12.31 2.66 18.84
CA GLY A 190 -11.02 2.04 19.16
C GLY A 190 -10.80 1.70 20.62
N ALA A 191 -9.61 1.20 20.98
CA ALA A 191 -9.29 1.02 22.40
C ALA A 191 -9.19 2.37 23.11
N VAL A 192 -8.56 3.35 22.45
CA VAL A 192 -8.56 4.76 22.82
C VAL A 192 -9.24 5.53 21.69
N ALA A 193 -10.37 6.18 21.97
CA ALA A 193 -11.17 6.87 20.96
C ALA A 193 -11.44 8.31 21.38
N VAL A 194 -11.13 9.28 20.50
CA VAL A 194 -11.38 10.71 20.71
C VAL A 194 -12.21 11.25 19.56
N GLY A 195 -13.38 11.83 19.84
CA GLY A 195 -14.21 12.32 18.74
C GLY A 195 -15.40 13.20 19.08
N PHE A 196 -16.30 13.36 18.12
CA PHE A 196 -17.59 13.99 18.37
C PHE A 196 -18.57 12.97 18.97
N PHE A 197 -18.57 11.76 18.39
CA PHE A 197 -19.09 10.53 18.97
C PHE A 197 -17.95 9.51 19.04
N SER A 198 -17.78 8.84 20.18
CA SER A 198 -16.73 7.83 20.32
C SER A 198 -17.18 6.57 21.06
N ALA A 199 -16.53 5.45 20.73
CA ALA A 199 -16.70 4.20 21.45
C ALA A 199 -15.38 3.45 21.62
N GLY A 200 -15.09 2.98 22.83
CA GLY A 200 -13.82 2.35 23.15
C GLY A 200 -13.61 1.99 24.60
N ALA A 201 -12.48 1.37 24.95
CA ALA A 201 -12.14 1.13 26.35
C ALA A 201 -11.95 2.46 27.10
N LEU A 202 -11.24 3.40 26.47
CA LEU A 202 -11.16 4.80 26.84
C LEU A 202 -11.80 5.66 25.73
N ALA A 203 -12.99 6.18 25.99
CA ALA A 203 -13.77 6.96 25.04
C ALA A 203 -13.88 8.41 25.53
N VAL A 204 -13.35 9.35 24.74
CA VAL A 204 -13.49 10.79 24.94
C VAL A 204 -14.31 11.33 23.78
N ALA A 205 -15.40 12.03 24.06
CA ALA A 205 -16.21 12.65 23.02
C ALA A 205 -16.83 13.97 23.47
N ARG A 206 -17.25 14.78 22.50
CA ARG A 206 -18.05 15.97 22.81
C ARG A 206 -19.50 15.62 23.15
N TYR A 207 -20.13 14.71 22.41
CA TYR A 207 -21.56 14.42 22.55
C TYR A 207 -21.82 13.09 23.25
N VAL A 208 -21.50 11.96 22.62
CA VAL A 208 -21.68 10.61 23.21
C VAL A 208 -20.35 9.88 23.24
N ALA A 209 -19.99 9.32 24.39
CA ALA A 209 -18.87 8.41 24.57
C ALA A 209 -19.38 7.09 25.17
N VAL A 210 -19.01 5.95 24.57
CA VAL A 210 -19.41 4.61 25.04
C VAL A 210 -18.17 3.78 25.37
N GLY A 211 -18.03 3.28 26.61
CA GLY A 211 -16.80 2.56 26.97
C GLY A 211 -16.68 1.97 28.36
N ASP A 212 -15.47 1.57 28.76
CA ASP A 212 -15.18 1.26 30.17
C ASP A 212 -14.93 2.54 30.96
N TYR A 213 -14.18 3.47 30.36
CA TYR A 213 -13.97 4.85 30.79
C TYR A 213 -14.54 5.79 29.72
N ALA A 214 -15.54 6.61 30.07
CA ALA A 214 -16.18 7.53 29.13
C ALA A 214 -16.16 8.98 29.63
N PHE A 215 -15.77 9.89 28.74
CA PHE A 215 -15.72 11.34 28.96
C PHE A 215 -16.52 12.07 27.88
N ALA A 216 -17.75 12.50 28.16
CA ALA A 216 -18.60 13.21 27.18
C ALA A 216 -19.79 13.94 27.81
N ALA A 217 -20.58 14.69 27.02
CA ALA A 217 -21.85 15.24 27.49
C ALA A 217 -22.85 14.12 27.90
N VAL A 218 -22.87 13.03 27.14
CA VAL A 218 -23.64 11.81 27.42
C VAL A 218 -22.67 10.62 27.48
N PRO A 219 -22.03 10.36 28.64
CA PRO A 219 -21.15 9.22 28.80
C PRO A 219 -21.94 7.96 29.14
N VAL A 220 -21.62 6.85 28.49
CA VAL A 220 -22.17 5.51 28.77
C VAL A 220 -20.98 4.60 29.10
N ALA A 221 -20.73 4.36 30.39
CA ALA A 221 -19.59 3.54 30.79
C ALA A 221 -19.85 2.57 31.94
N ARG A 222 -19.03 1.51 32.02
CA ARG A 222 -19.10 0.47 33.06
C ARG A 222 -18.27 0.78 34.30
N THR A 223 -17.08 1.35 34.13
CA THR A 223 -16.10 1.54 35.22
C THR A 223 -16.07 2.97 35.70
N TYR A 224 -16.03 3.93 34.78
CA TYR A 224 -16.00 5.35 35.11
C TYR A 224 -16.63 6.18 33.99
N ALA A 225 -17.58 7.04 34.37
CA ALA A 225 -18.19 8.01 33.48
C ALA A 225 -17.99 9.40 34.06
N SER A 226 -17.47 10.33 33.27
CA SER A 226 -17.35 11.74 33.63
C SER A 226 -17.90 12.59 32.49
N GLY A 227 -18.75 13.54 32.83
CA GLY A 227 -19.53 14.25 31.84
C GLY A 227 -20.50 15.20 32.50
N GLY A 228 -20.81 16.29 31.82
CA GLY A 228 -21.80 17.25 32.30
C GLY A 228 -21.37 18.69 32.15
N GLU A 229 -21.60 19.23 30.95
CA GLU A 229 -22.15 20.56 30.71
C GLU A 229 -22.91 20.51 29.36
N LEU A 230 -24.23 20.70 29.18
CA LEU A 230 -25.27 21.42 29.92
C LEU A 230 -25.19 21.34 31.45
N TYR A 231 -24.72 22.43 32.06
CA TYR A 231 -24.86 22.71 33.49
C TYR A 231 -26.33 22.62 33.90
N ASN A 232 -26.69 21.52 34.57
CA ASN A 232 -27.69 21.37 35.63
C ASN A 232 -28.26 19.96 35.55
N PHE A 233 -27.82 19.09 36.45
CA PHE A 233 -28.66 18.47 37.47
C PHE A 233 -27.84 17.35 38.13
N TYR A 234 -27.42 17.61 39.36
CA TYR A 234 -27.22 16.64 40.45
C TYR A 234 -26.63 15.26 40.10
N PHE A 235 -25.43 14.95 40.64
CA PHE A 235 -25.37 14.31 41.96
C PHE A 235 -23.94 14.32 42.52
N LEU A 236 -23.82 14.90 43.70
CA LEU A 236 -22.67 14.80 44.59
C LEU A 236 -22.62 13.40 45.20
N TYR A 237 -21.42 12.83 45.15
CA TYR A 237 -20.76 11.98 46.16
C TYR A 237 -21.32 10.60 46.56
N THR A 238 -20.32 9.73 46.73
CA THR A 238 -20.22 8.53 47.58
C THR A 238 -20.78 7.19 47.09
N ALA A 239 -19.84 6.26 46.93
CA ALA A 239 -19.95 4.79 46.95
C ALA A 239 -21.29 4.19 46.53
N ALA A 240 -21.37 3.68 45.30
CA ALA A 240 -22.55 2.97 44.81
C ALA A 240 -22.84 1.73 45.68
N PRO A 241 -23.98 1.65 46.39
CA PRO A 241 -24.49 0.39 46.86
C PRO A 241 -25.10 -0.38 45.67
N SER A 242 -25.28 -1.69 45.82
CA SER A 242 -25.83 -2.63 44.82
C SER A 242 -27.28 -2.34 44.36
N ALA A 243 -27.83 -1.19 44.74
CA ALA A 243 -29.20 -0.75 44.47
C ALA A 243 -29.28 0.64 43.80
N ALA A 244 -28.17 1.20 43.29
CA ALA A 244 -28.22 2.46 42.56
C ALA A 244 -28.98 2.29 41.23
N GLN A 245 -30.07 3.04 41.06
CA GLN A 245 -30.83 3.14 39.81
C GLN A 245 -30.61 4.52 39.19
N VAL A 246 -30.23 4.56 37.91
CA VAL A 246 -30.12 5.81 37.14
C VAL A 246 -31.50 6.20 36.60
N GLY A 247 -31.91 7.44 36.89
CA GLY A 247 -33.20 8.00 36.46
C GLY A 247 -33.24 9.52 36.66
N VAL A 248 -34.25 10.17 36.09
CA VAL A 248 -34.53 11.60 36.29
C VAL A 248 -35.70 11.71 37.27
N TYR A 249 -35.60 12.62 38.24
CA TYR A 249 -36.71 12.89 39.15
C TYR A 249 -37.65 13.93 38.53
N GLU A 250 -38.86 13.52 38.15
CA GLU A 250 -39.91 14.41 37.63
C GLU A 250 -41.14 14.35 38.55
N GLY A 251 -41.65 15.51 38.98
CA GLY A 251 -42.86 15.58 39.80
C GLY A 251 -42.80 14.85 41.15
N GLY A 252 -41.60 14.59 41.68
CA GLY A 252 -41.40 13.83 42.92
C GLY A 252 -41.36 12.31 42.74
N GLN A 253 -41.35 11.81 41.50
CA GLN A 253 -41.15 10.39 41.19
C GLN A 253 -39.86 10.17 40.39
N LEU A 254 -39.13 9.09 40.72
CA LEU A 254 -37.96 8.66 39.97
C LEU A 254 -38.42 7.97 38.68
N VAL A 255 -38.23 8.63 37.55
CA VAL A 255 -38.47 8.05 36.23
C VAL A 255 -37.19 7.36 35.78
N SER A 256 -37.27 6.05 35.52
CA SER A 256 -36.08 5.27 35.16
C SER A 256 -35.46 5.76 33.85
N ALA A 257 -34.13 5.85 33.79
CA ALA A 257 -33.41 6.32 32.60
C ALA A 257 -33.72 5.47 31.36
N ARG A 258 -34.04 4.18 31.56
CA ARG A 258 -34.46 3.27 30.49
C ARG A 258 -35.74 3.74 29.79
N GLN A 259 -36.70 4.22 30.57
CA GLN A 259 -38.01 4.64 30.06
C GLN A 259 -37.88 5.95 29.27
N LEU A 260 -37.14 6.92 29.81
CA LEU A 260 -36.83 8.18 29.14
C LEU A 260 -36.02 7.97 27.86
N LEU A 261 -35.00 7.10 27.89
CA LEU A 261 -34.23 6.77 26.70
C LEU A 261 -35.11 6.12 25.64
N SER A 262 -36.03 5.24 26.03
CA SER A 262 -36.95 4.59 25.09
C SER A 262 -37.91 5.56 24.41
N GLU A 263 -38.41 6.57 25.14
CA GLU A 263 -39.29 7.61 24.60
C GLU A 263 -38.54 8.60 23.70
N ALA A 264 -37.34 9.03 24.12
CA ALA A 264 -36.48 9.92 23.32
C ALA A 264 -36.04 9.25 22.01
N LEU A 265 -35.70 7.95 22.06
CA LEU A 265 -35.36 7.18 20.86
C LEU A 265 -36.57 6.97 19.94
N GLY A 266 -37.77 6.84 20.49
CA GLY A 266 -39.01 6.71 19.72
C GLY A 266 -39.42 7.97 18.97
N SER A 267 -39.15 9.14 19.55
CA SER A 267 -39.55 10.45 19.01
C SER A 267 -38.50 11.08 18.09
N CYS A 268 -37.21 10.87 18.36
CA CYS A 268 -36.13 11.60 17.68
C CYS A 268 -35.34 10.79 16.65
N VAL A 269 -35.44 9.45 16.62
CA VAL A 269 -34.59 8.61 15.76
C VAL A 269 -35.35 8.07 14.53
N PRO A 270 -34.88 8.36 13.30
CA PRO A 270 -35.45 7.81 12.07
C PRO A 270 -35.55 6.29 12.12
N ARG A 271 -36.64 5.71 11.58
CA ARG A 271 -36.94 4.26 11.68
C ARG A 271 -35.77 3.34 11.30
N PHE A 272 -34.94 3.72 10.33
CA PHE A 272 -33.80 2.90 9.90
C PHE A 272 -32.65 2.83 10.93
N LEU A 273 -32.56 3.81 11.85
CA LEU A 273 -31.56 3.85 12.94
C LEU A 273 -32.10 3.29 14.26
N GLN A 274 -33.41 2.99 14.34
CA GLN A 274 -34.03 2.46 15.56
C GLN A 274 -33.45 1.10 15.97
N GLY A 275 -32.95 0.29 15.03
CA GLY A 275 -32.29 -0.98 15.35
C GLY A 275 -31.01 -0.80 16.16
N ILE A 276 -30.19 0.19 15.78
CA ILE A 276 -28.95 0.55 16.49
C ILE A 276 -29.30 1.15 17.86
N ALA A 277 -30.29 2.04 17.91
CA ALA A 277 -30.79 2.63 19.15
C ALA A 277 -31.33 1.60 20.16
N ARG A 278 -32.08 0.59 19.71
CA ARG A 278 -32.59 -0.47 20.59
C ARG A 278 -31.47 -1.34 21.16
N MET A 279 -30.39 -1.54 20.41
CA MET A 279 -29.18 -2.22 20.91
C MET A 279 -28.61 -1.48 22.13
N PHE A 280 -28.55 -0.14 22.09
CA PHE A 280 -28.13 0.67 23.25
C PHE A 280 -29.13 0.64 24.42
N SER A 281 -30.45 0.59 24.16
CA SER A 281 -31.48 0.46 25.22
C SER A 281 -31.46 -0.87 25.99
N SER A 282 -30.74 -1.86 25.47
CA SER A 282 -30.60 -3.20 26.05
C SER A 282 -29.39 -3.33 26.97
N TYR A 283 -28.49 -2.33 26.98
CA TYR A 283 -27.42 -2.25 27.98
C TYR A 283 -28.02 -1.78 29.30
N ARG A 284 -27.74 -2.51 30.38
CA ARG A 284 -28.04 -2.04 31.74
C ARG A 284 -27.21 -0.78 31.98
N LEU A 285 -27.87 0.37 31.92
CA LEU A 285 -27.41 1.62 32.51
C LEU A 285 -27.50 1.41 34.02
N TYR A 286 -26.36 1.20 34.67
CA TYR A 286 -26.21 1.25 36.12
C TYR A 286 -25.66 2.60 36.53
#